data_AF-A0A9E1HVX8-F1
#
_entry.id   AF-A0A9E1HVX8-F1
#
_cell.length_a   1.000
_cell.length_b   1.000
_cell.length_c   1.000
_cell.angle_alpha   90.00
_cell.angle_beta   90.00
_cell.angle_gamma   90.00
#
_symmetry.space_group_name_H-M   'P 1'
#
loop_
_entity.id
_entity.type
_entity.pdbx_description
1 polymer ?
#
loop_
_entity_poly.entity_id
_entity_poly.type
_entity_poly.pdbx_seq_one_letter_code
_entity_poly.pdbx_strand_id
1 'polypeptide(L)'
;MKRKLKRAGMIAGVLAVVALMFFFPRPIVPDIEDTRVIAVHYNPYFMENSNEIPVSIPDFDEQKILECLSRYRKYYTLSRAGQRSVSDIQLEIGILTNDTHQTITLGNIHNDIAGSYGAWKQGVYNADALREELLDILELPE
;
A
#
# COMPACT_ATOMS: atom_id res chain seq x y z
N MET A 1 -14.43 -30.40 -33.43
CA MET A 1 -14.35 -30.40 -31.96
C MET A 1 -12.95 -30.20 -31.40
N LYS A 2 -11.92 -30.97 -31.80
CA LYS A 2 -10.55 -30.90 -31.22
C LYS A 2 -9.90 -29.50 -31.20
N ARG A 3 -10.11 -28.66 -32.23
CA ARG A 3 -9.57 -27.28 -32.28
C ARG A 3 -10.24 -26.31 -31.29
N LYS A 4 -11.54 -26.46 -31.02
CA LYS A 4 -12.27 -25.62 -30.05
C LYS A 4 -11.84 -25.95 -28.62
N LEU A 5 -11.62 -27.23 -28.32
CA LEU A 5 -11.13 -27.69 -27.01
C LEU A 5 -9.68 -27.22 -26.73
N LYS A 6 -8.80 -27.27 -27.73
CA LYS A 6 -7.43 -26.73 -27.62
C LYS A 6 -7.41 -25.22 -27.38
N ARG A 7 -8.29 -24.47 -28.06
CA ARG A 7 -8.43 -23.01 -27.84
C ARG A 7 -8.98 -22.68 -26.45
N ALA A 8 -9.99 -23.42 -25.98
CA ALA A 8 -10.53 -23.25 -24.64
C ALA A 8 -9.48 -23.52 -23.54
N GLY A 9 -8.69 -24.59 -23.68
CA GLY A 9 -7.59 -24.88 -22.75
C GLY A 9 -6.49 -23.81 -22.76
N MET A 10 -6.15 -23.27 -23.93
CA MET A 10 -5.18 -22.16 -24.03
C MET A 10 -5.70 -20.88 -23.35
N ILE A 11 -6.98 -20.53 -23.56
CA ILE A 11 -7.60 -19.37 -22.91
C ILE A 11 -7.64 -19.55 -21.39
N ALA A 12 -8.05 -20.72 -20.90
CA ALA A 12 -8.06 -21.03 -19.48
C ALA A 12 -6.65 -20.93 -18.86
N GLY A 13 -5.63 -21.42 -19.57
CA GLY A 13 -4.24 -21.28 -19.13
C GLY A 13 -3.78 -19.82 -19.03
N VAL A 14 -4.10 -18.99 -20.04
CA VAL A 14 -3.78 -17.56 -20.01
C VAL A 14 -4.50 -16.84 -18.86
N LEU A 15 -5.80 -17.13 -18.66
CA LEU A 15 -6.57 -16.55 -17.56
C LEU A 15 -6.01 -16.95 -16.18
N ALA A 16 -5.56 -18.20 -16.02
CA ALA A 16 -4.94 -18.66 -14.79
C ALA A 16 -3.61 -17.93 -14.51
N VAL A 17 -2.77 -17.71 -15.53
CA VAL A 17 -1.51 -16.96 -15.37
C VAL A 17 -1.78 -15.50 -15.03
N VAL A 18 -2.74 -14.86 -15.71
CA VAL A 18 -3.14 -13.48 -15.43
C VAL A 18 -3.67 -13.37 -14.00
N ALA A 19 -4.54 -14.28 -13.58
CA ALA A 19 -5.05 -14.31 -12.21
C ALA A 19 -3.90 -14.44 -11.20
N LEU A 20 -2.98 -15.38 -11.41
CA LEU A 20 -1.81 -15.53 -10.53
C LEU A 20 -0.98 -14.24 -10.47
N MET A 21 -0.73 -13.55 -11.60
CA MET A 21 0.03 -12.30 -11.59
C MET A 21 -0.63 -11.16 -10.78
N PHE A 22 -1.96 -11.08 -10.79
CA PHE A 22 -2.70 -10.05 -10.06
C PHE A 22 -2.93 -10.39 -8.58
N PHE A 23 -3.15 -11.68 -8.27
CA PHE A 23 -3.50 -12.15 -6.93
C PHE A 23 -2.32 -12.68 -6.12
N PHE A 24 -1.11 -12.83 -6.69
CA PHE A 24 0.04 -13.24 -5.88
C PHE A 24 0.46 -12.13 -4.91
N PRO A 25 0.52 -12.41 -3.59
CA PRO A 25 1.00 -11.45 -2.62
C PRO A 25 2.46 -11.08 -2.89
N ARG A 26 2.76 -9.79 -2.87
CA ARG A 26 4.13 -9.26 -3.00
C ARG A 26 4.54 -8.55 -1.73
N PRO A 27 5.81 -8.61 -1.31
CA PRO A 27 6.28 -7.79 -0.19
C PRO A 27 6.02 -6.31 -0.45
N ILE A 28 5.63 -5.56 0.60
CA ILE A 28 5.55 -4.10 0.51
C ILE A 28 6.95 -3.54 0.31
N VAL A 29 7.87 -3.94 1.19
CA VAL A 29 9.32 -3.69 1.13
C VAL A 29 10.01 -5.03 0.82
N PRO A 30 10.52 -5.23 -0.41
CA PRO A 30 11.18 -6.48 -0.80
C PRO A 30 12.57 -6.64 -0.18
N ASP A 31 13.28 -5.53 0.01
CA ASP A 31 14.60 -5.46 0.64
C ASP A 31 14.68 -4.17 1.46
N ILE A 32 15.11 -4.28 2.71
CA ILE A 32 15.22 -3.13 3.62
C ILE A 32 16.47 -2.31 3.26
N GLU A 33 17.53 -2.94 2.74
CA GLU A 33 18.79 -2.26 2.43
C GLU A 33 18.64 -1.28 1.26
N ASP A 34 17.73 -1.57 0.32
CA ASP A 34 17.44 -0.76 -0.87
C ASP A 34 16.22 0.15 -0.72
N THR A 35 15.62 0.20 0.48
CA THR A 35 14.42 0.99 0.76
C THR A 35 14.68 2.00 1.86
N ARG A 36 14.13 3.20 1.67
CA ARG A 36 14.15 4.27 2.66
C ARG A 36 12.77 4.80 2.97
N VAL A 37 12.56 5.23 4.21
CA VAL A 37 11.38 6.02 4.60
C VAL A 37 11.73 7.49 4.45
N ILE A 38 10.98 8.21 3.62
CA ILE A 38 11.27 9.60 3.29
C ILE A 38 10.29 10.59 3.91
N ALA A 39 9.12 10.12 4.34
CA ALA A 39 8.12 10.93 5.02
C ALA A 39 7.16 10.05 5.81
N VAL A 40 6.71 10.56 6.95
CA VAL A 40 5.61 10.01 7.74
C VAL A 40 4.67 11.16 8.07
N HIS A 41 3.37 10.97 7.79
CA HIS A 41 2.32 11.91 8.14
C HIS A 41 1.20 11.20 8.90
N TYR A 42 0.72 11.83 9.96
CA TYR A 42 -0.36 11.35 10.79
C TYR A 42 -1.51 12.36 10.82
N ASN A 43 -2.74 11.88 10.69
CA ASN A 43 -3.93 12.70 10.80
C ASN A 43 -4.62 12.44 12.16
N PRO A 44 -4.49 13.36 13.14
CA PRO A 44 -5.16 13.22 14.44
C PRO A 44 -6.69 13.39 14.36
N TYR A 45 -7.21 13.92 13.25
CA TYR A 45 -8.65 14.11 12.99
C TYR A 45 -9.20 13.05 12.04
N PHE A 46 -8.58 11.87 12.03
CA PHE A 46 -9.03 10.75 11.22
C PHE A 46 -10.50 10.41 11.54
N MET A 47 -11.30 10.25 10.48
CA MET A 47 -12.76 10.06 10.54
C MET A 47 -13.57 11.24 11.10
N GLU A 48 -12.93 12.34 11.46
CA GLU A 48 -13.63 13.58 11.77
C GLU A 48 -13.88 14.37 10.48
N ASN A 49 -15.00 15.11 10.42
CA ASN A 49 -15.29 16.02 9.32
C ASN A 49 -14.48 17.31 9.47
N SER A 50 -13.16 17.17 9.37
CA SER A 50 -12.17 18.22 9.53
C SER A 50 -11.41 18.45 8.23
N ASN A 51 -11.08 19.71 7.96
CA ASN A 51 -10.20 20.11 6.86
C ASN A 51 -8.75 20.34 7.34
N GLU A 52 -8.44 19.92 8.57
CA GLU A 52 -7.09 20.04 9.11
C GLU A 52 -6.11 19.13 8.36
N ILE A 53 -4.87 19.61 8.27
CA ILE A 53 -3.83 19.00 7.46
C ILE A 53 -3.11 17.95 8.32
N PRO A 54 -2.77 16.76 7.77
CA PRO A 54 -1.97 15.78 8.47
C PRO A 54 -0.65 16.38 8.97
N VAL A 55 -0.27 16.00 10.19
CA VAL A 55 0.96 16.43 10.85
C VAL A 55 2.11 15.57 10.35
N SER A 56 3.22 16.21 9.97
CA SER A 56 4.46 15.49 9.65
C SER A 56 5.14 15.00 10.93
N ILE A 57 5.59 13.76 10.95
CA ILE A 57 6.38 13.17 12.03
C ILE A 57 7.84 13.18 11.56
N PRO A 58 8.70 14.10 12.06
CA PRO A 58 10.07 14.25 11.57
C PRO A 58 11.03 13.23 12.19
N ASP A 59 10.80 12.85 13.44
CA ASP A 59 11.66 11.96 14.21
C ASP A 59 10.97 10.59 14.34
N PHE A 60 11.38 9.65 13.50
CA PHE A 60 10.87 8.28 13.53
C PHE A 60 12.01 7.27 13.38
N ASP A 61 11.79 6.06 13.89
CA ASP A 61 12.70 4.93 13.71
C ASP A 61 12.48 4.29 12.33
N GLU A 62 13.27 4.74 11.34
CA GLU A 62 13.21 4.26 9.95
C GLU A 62 13.33 2.73 9.88
N GLN A 63 14.25 2.14 10.68
CA GLN A 63 14.50 0.71 10.64
C GLN A 63 13.29 -0.09 11.12
N LYS A 64 12.66 0.29 12.23
CA LYS A 64 11.45 -0.39 12.72
C LYS A 64 10.29 -0.32 11.74
N ILE A 65 10.10 0.84 11.08
CA ILE A 65 9.07 1.00 10.05
C ILE A 65 9.34 0.04 8.88
N LEU A 66 10.57 -0.01 8.37
CA LEU A 66 10.93 -0.90 7.25
C LEU A 66 10.81 -2.37 7.63
N GLU A 67 11.24 -2.74 8.84
CA GLU A 67 11.07 -4.10 9.37
C GLU A 67 9.59 -4.48 9.45
N CYS A 68 8.73 -3.59 9.93
CA CYS A 68 7.28 -3.77 9.92
C CYS A 68 6.78 -3.98 8.48
N LEU A 69 7.03 -3.03 7.58
CA LEU A 69 6.56 -3.09 6.19
C LEU A 69 7.04 -4.34 5.43
N SER A 70 8.24 -4.86 5.74
CA SER A 70 8.80 -6.07 5.12
C SER A 70 7.97 -7.33 5.40
N ARG A 71 7.24 -7.37 6.53
CA ARG A 71 6.38 -8.49 6.92
C ARG A 71 5.04 -8.48 6.19
N TYR A 72 4.57 -7.30 5.76
CA TYR A 72 3.29 -7.15 5.10
C TYR A 72 3.37 -7.35 3.59
N ARG A 73 2.20 -7.54 2.98
CA ARG A 73 2.06 -7.88 1.57
C ARG A 73 1.08 -6.96 0.87
N LYS A 74 1.33 -6.71 -0.41
CA LYS A 74 0.48 -5.94 -1.33
C LYS A 74 0.02 -6.79 -2.51
N TYR A 75 -1.07 -6.39 -3.14
CA TYR A 75 -1.62 -6.99 -4.36
C TYR A 75 -1.95 -5.92 -5.40
N TYR A 76 -2.03 -6.31 -6.67
CA TYR A 76 -2.42 -5.37 -7.72
C TYR A 76 -3.92 -5.11 -7.72
N THR A 77 -4.29 -3.86 -7.96
CA THR A 77 -5.68 -3.49 -8.21
C THR A 77 -5.87 -3.08 -9.66
N LEU A 78 -7.14 -3.05 -10.10
CA LEU A 78 -7.54 -2.45 -11.37
C LEU A 78 -7.96 -0.99 -11.21
N SER A 79 -7.58 -0.36 -10.11
CA SER A 79 -7.92 1.03 -9.78
C SER A 79 -6.70 1.93 -9.89
N ARG A 80 -6.92 3.19 -10.26
CA ARG A 80 -5.87 4.22 -10.32
C ARG A 80 -5.94 5.16 -9.13
N ALA A 81 -4.81 5.73 -8.76
CA ALA A 81 -4.71 6.77 -7.76
C ALA A 81 -5.49 8.01 -8.25
N GLY A 82 -6.43 8.46 -7.44
CA GLY A 82 -7.29 9.61 -7.70
C GLY A 82 -7.25 10.60 -6.55
N GLN A 83 -8.24 11.49 -6.49
CA GLN A 83 -8.44 12.33 -5.31
C GLN A 83 -8.73 11.47 -4.09
N ARG A 84 -8.16 11.86 -2.95
CA ARG A 84 -8.30 11.21 -1.66
C ARG A 84 -8.90 12.21 -0.68
N SER A 85 -9.85 11.77 0.15
CA SER A 85 -10.30 12.59 1.27
C SER A 85 -9.28 12.48 2.38
N VAL A 86 -8.80 13.62 2.89
CA VAL A 86 -7.81 13.65 3.98
C VAL A 86 -8.39 13.01 5.26
N SER A 87 -9.68 13.22 5.53
CA SER A 87 -10.37 12.63 6.68
C SER A 87 -10.43 11.10 6.66
N ASP A 88 -10.29 10.46 5.49
CA ASP A 88 -10.31 9.01 5.33
C ASP A 88 -8.94 8.36 5.49
N ILE A 89 -7.89 9.15 5.73
CA ILE A 89 -6.51 8.72 5.89
C ILE A 89 -6.07 9.04 7.30
N GLN A 90 -5.57 8.04 8.02
CA GLN A 90 -4.97 8.23 9.33
C GLN A 90 -3.45 8.34 9.24
N LEU A 91 -2.83 7.49 8.42
CA LEU A 91 -1.38 7.40 8.31
C LEU A 91 -0.98 7.37 6.84
N GLU A 92 0.01 8.20 6.49
CA GLU A 92 0.65 8.20 5.18
C GLU A 92 2.16 8.06 5.34
N ILE A 93 2.75 7.06 4.68
CA ILE A 93 4.20 6.81 4.70
C ILE A 93 4.73 6.89 3.27
N GLY A 94 5.65 7.82 3.04
CA GLY A 94 6.44 7.88 1.81
C GLY A 94 7.66 6.99 1.93
N ILE A 95 7.84 6.08 0.97
CA ILE A 95 9.04 5.25 0.84
C ILE A 95 9.69 5.46 -0.52
N LEU A 96 11.01 5.28 -0.57
CA LEU A 96 11.81 5.25 -1.78
C LEU A 96 12.45 3.87 -1.89
N THR A 97 12.12 3.08 -2.90
CA THR A 97 12.73 1.76 -3.14
C THR A 97 13.38 1.78 -4.52
N ASN A 98 14.70 1.58 -4.61
CA ASN A 98 15.42 1.64 -5.88
C ASN A 98 15.04 2.89 -6.71
N ASP A 99 15.11 4.07 -6.08
CA ASP A 99 14.71 5.38 -6.64
C ASP A 99 13.23 5.52 -7.07
N THR A 100 12.40 4.52 -6.79
CA THR A 100 10.96 4.56 -7.06
C THR A 100 10.22 5.04 -5.82
N HIS A 101 9.63 6.22 -5.90
CA HIS A 101 8.77 6.76 -4.84
C HIS A 101 7.45 6.01 -4.78
N GLN A 102 7.06 5.59 -3.58
CA GLN A 102 5.75 5.03 -3.27
C GLN A 102 5.19 5.68 -2.02
N THR A 103 3.90 5.97 -2.04
CA THR A 103 3.14 6.44 -0.88
C THR A 103 2.21 5.34 -0.43
N ILE A 104 2.37 4.91 0.82
CA ILE A 104 1.50 3.96 1.51
C ILE A 104 0.46 4.79 2.27
N THR A 105 -0.81 4.57 1.99
CA THR A 105 -1.94 5.26 2.64
C THR A 105 -2.75 4.24 3.43
N LEU A 106 -2.93 4.49 4.73
CA LEU A 106 -3.68 3.64 5.65
C LEU A 106 -4.78 4.44 6.36
N GLY A 107 -5.98 3.88 6.40
CA GLY A 107 -7.17 4.54 6.91
C GLY A 107 -8.42 3.69 6.71
N ASN A 108 -9.60 4.33 6.65
CA ASN A 108 -10.88 3.60 6.62
C ASN A 108 -11.17 3.06 5.21
N ILE A 109 -11.22 3.95 4.22
CA ILE A 109 -11.49 3.61 2.81
C ILE A 109 -10.20 3.45 2.02
N HIS A 110 -9.11 4.08 2.48
CA HIS A 110 -7.82 4.10 1.81
C HIS A 110 -6.83 3.16 2.49
N ASN A 111 -6.55 2.03 1.82
CA ASN A 111 -5.58 1.03 2.23
C ASN A 111 -4.75 0.60 1.02
N ASP A 112 -4.06 1.59 0.44
CA ASP A 112 -3.43 1.47 -0.87
C ASP A 112 -2.04 2.10 -0.95
N ILE A 113 -1.25 1.60 -1.90
CA ILE A 113 0.10 2.05 -2.24
C ILE A 113 0.09 2.56 -3.67
N ALA A 114 0.59 3.77 -3.89
CA ALA A 114 0.74 4.36 -5.22
C ALA A 114 1.94 5.31 -5.28
N GLY A 115 2.61 5.41 -6.44
CA GLY A 115 3.75 6.32 -6.59
C GLY A 115 3.38 7.78 -6.86
N SER A 116 2.29 8.00 -7.60
CA SER A 116 1.80 9.34 -7.95
C SER A 116 0.34 9.30 -8.38
N TYR A 117 -0.26 10.47 -8.55
CA TYR A 117 -1.61 10.61 -9.11
C TYR A 117 -1.72 9.93 -10.49
N GLY A 118 -2.78 9.15 -10.71
CA GLY A 118 -3.01 8.39 -11.94
C GLY A 118 -2.22 7.08 -12.05
N ALA A 119 -1.28 6.80 -11.14
CA ALA A 119 -0.59 5.51 -11.08
C ALA A 119 -1.56 4.39 -10.70
N TRP A 120 -1.24 3.14 -11.08
CA TRP A 120 -1.99 1.98 -10.62
C TRP A 120 -1.82 1.81 -9.12
N LYS A 121 -2.94 1.65 -8.40
CA LYS A 121 -2.94 1.36 -6.98
C LYS A 121 -2.57 -0.10 -6.73
N GLN A 122 -1.87 -0.32 -5.63
CA GLN A 122 -1.71 -1.63 -5.03
C GLN A 122 -2.49 -1.65 -3.72
N GLY A 123 -3.28 -2.70 -3.48
CA GLY A 123 -3.96 -2.85 -2.20
C GLY A 123 -3.04 -3.48 -1.17
N VAL A 124 -3.30 -3.23 0.10
CA VAL A 124 -2.53 -3.80 1.22
C VAL A 124 -3.33 -4.93 1.86
N TYR A 125 -2.70 -6.09 2.03
CA TYR A 125 -3.29 -7.18 2.83
C TYR A 125 -3.16 -6.87 4.33
N ASN A 126 -4.22 -7.13 5.10
CA ASN A 126 -4.28 -6.88 6.55
C ASN A 126 -3.91 -5.43 6.92
N ALA A 127 -4.48 -4.46 6.19
CA ALA A 127 -4.12 -3.07 6.34
C ALA A 127 -4.42 -2.49 7.74
N ASP A 128 -5.47 -2.96 8.41
CA ASP A 128 -5.79 -2.56 9.79
C ASP A 128 -4.67 -2.96 10.76
N ALA A 129 -4.22 -4.22 10.72
CA ALA A 129 -3.12 -4.70 11.55
C ALA A 129 -1.81 -3.97 11.24
N LEU A 130 -1.54 -3.68 9.96
CA LEU A 130 -0.38 -2.88 9.57
C LEU A 130 -0.45 -1.47 10.17
N ARG A 131 -1.62 -0.84 10.11
CA ARG A 131 -1.86 0.51 10.63
C ARG A 131 -1.64 0.54 12.15
N GLU A 132 -2.27 -0.37 12.88
CA GLU A 132 -2.13 -0.49 14.35
C GLU A 132 -0.66 -0.67 14.75
N GLU A 133 0.06 -1.59 14.10
CA GLU A 133 1.46 -1.87 14.40
C GLU A 133 2.38 -0.67 14.08
N LEU A 134 2.09 0.07 13.00
CA LEU A 134 2.84 1.29 12.68
C LEU A 134 2.54 2.43 13.66
N LEU A 135 1.30 2.57 14.12
CA LEU A 135 0.94 3.57 15.14
C LEU A 135 1.67 3.29 16.45
N ASP A 136 1.76 2.02 16.87
CA ASP A 136 2.55 1.60 18.05
C ASP A 136 4.04 1.92 17.88
N ILE A 137 4.64 1.59 16.72
CA ILE A 137 6.06 1.92 16.41
C ILE A 137 6.32 3.43 16.46
N LEU A 138 5.36 4.23 16.04
CA LEU A 138 5.44 5.70 16.02
C LEU A 138 5.00 6.34 17.34
N GLU A 139 4.58 5.55 18.33
CA GLU A 139 4.04 6.01 19.62
C GLU A 139 2.84 6.98 19.45
N LEU A 140 1.99 6.72 18.45
CA LEU A 140 0.82 7.54 18.09
C LEU A 140 -0.49 6.94 18.62
N PRO A 141 -1.52 7.77 18.86
CA PRO A 141 -2.85 7.29 19.19
C PRO A 141 -3.51 6.52 18.04
N GLU A 142 -4.24 5.45 18.39
CA GLU A 142 -5.13 4.68 17.49
C GLU A 142 -6.31 5.47 16.93
#